data_AF-A0A355PAS5-F1
#
_entry.id   AF-A0A355PAS5-F1
#
_cell.length_a   1.000
_cell.length_b   1.000
_cell.length_c   1.000
_cell.angle_alpha   90.00
_cell.angle_beta   90.00
_cell.angle_gamma   90.00
#
_symmetry.space_group_name_H-M   'P 1'
#
loop_
_entity.id
_entity.type
_entity.pdbx_description
1 polymer ?
#
loop_
_entity_poly.entity_id
_entity_poly.type
_entity_poly.pdbx_seq_one_letter_code
_entity_poly.pdbx_strand_id
1 'polypeptide(L)' 'QRLLDYIVPDKVHVLVDGRIVKTGDAELAKELEANGYEGIEESVA' A
#
# COMPACT_ATOMS: atom_id res chain seq x y z
N GLN A 1 -1.05 18.61 2.79
CA GLN A 1 -0.41 18.07 1.58
C GLN A 1 0.32 16.79 1.96
N ARG A 2 0.16 15.70 1.21
CA ARG A 2 0.80 14.41 1.54
C ARG A 2 2.09 14.22 0.75
N LEU A 3 3.01 13.41 1.27
CA LEU A 3 4.34 13.21 0.68
C LEU A 3 4.27 12.60 -0.74
N LEU A 4 3.28 11.76 -0.99
CA LEU A 4 3.04 11.06 -2.26
C LEU A 4 2.56 11.99 -3.39
N ASP A 5 2.13 13.23 -3.07
CA ASP A 5 1.79 14.23 -4.09
C ASP A 5 3.05 14.80 -4.77
N TYR A 6 4.22 14.70 -4.12
CA TYR A 6 5.49 15.25 -4.60
C TYR A 6 6.47 14.17 -5.09
N ILE A 7 6.30 12.94 -4.62
CA ILE A 7 7.16 11.81 -4.96
C ILE A 7 6.26 10.65 -5.35
N VAL A 8 6.23 10.35 -6.65
CA VAL A 8 5.51 9.20 -7.18
C VAL A 8 6.41 7.97 -7.02
N PRO A 9 6.05 7.00 -6.17
CA PRO A 9 6.84 5.79 -6.03
C PRO A 9 6.69 4.91 -7.27
N ASP A 10 7.80 4.37 -7.78
CA ASP A 10 7.77 3.34 -8.83
C ASP A 10 7.18 2.02 -8.32
N LYS A 11 7.34 1.76 -7.02
CA LYS A 11 6.90 0.52 -6.39
C LYS A 11 6.48 0.74 -4.94
N VAL A 12 5.37 0.14 -4.57
CA VAL A 12 4.78 0.18 -3.24
C VAL A 12 4.69 -1.25 -2.70
N HIS A 13 5.17 -1.44 -1.48
CA HIS A 13 5.10 -2.72 -0.78
C HIS A 13 4.33 -2.54 0.52
N VAL A 14 3.30 -3.36 0.73
CA VAL A 14 2.52 -3.38 1.97
C VAL A 14 3.08 -4.46 2.88
N LEU A 15 3.45 -4.06 4.09
CA LEU A 15 4.04 -4.93 5.10
C LEU A 15 3.00 -5.18 6.21
N VAL A 16 2.73 -6.46 6.50
CA VAL A 16 1.89 -6.88 7.63
C VAL A 16 2.61 -8.02 8.34
N ASP A 17 2.69 -7.95 9.67
CA ASP A 17 3.37 -8.94 10.52
C ASP A 17 4.80 -9.31 10.05
N GLY A 18 5.53 -8.29 9.57
CA GLY A 18 6.91 -8.45 9.10
C GLY A 18 7.05 -9.14 7.74
N ARG A 19 5.95 -9.35 7.01
CA ARG A 19 5.94 -9.94 5.67
C ARG A 19 5.33 -8.99 4.65
N ILE A 20 5.84 -9.04 3.42
CA ILE A 20 5.23 -8.31 2.30
C ILE A 20 4.02 -9.09 1.84
N VAL A 21 2.86 -8.48 1.95
CA VAL A 21 1.57 -9.10 1.64
C VAL A 21 1.01 -8.63 0.30
N LYS A 22 1.30 -7.39 -0.10
CA LYS A 22 0.89 -6.83 -1.39
C LYS A 22 2.00 -5.97 -1.96
N THR A 23 2.13 -6.01 -3.28
CA THR A 23 3.08 -5.19 -4.04
C THR A 23 2.34 -4.58 -5.22
N GLY A 24 2.57 -3.31 -5.48
CA GLY A 24 1.95 -2.58 -6.58
C GLY A 24 2.76 -1.35 -6.97
N ASP A 25 2.18 -0.52 -7.82
CA ASP A 25 2.70 0.78 -8.20
C ASP A 25 2.09 1.89 -7.32
N ALA A 26 2.24 3.16 -7.73
CA ALA A 26 1.69 4.30 -7.00
C ALA A 26 0.16 4.27 -6.80
N GLU A 27 -0.60 3.55 -7.64
CA GLU A 27 -2.05 3.44 -7.48
C GLU A 27 -2.41 2.66 -6.21
N LEU A 28 -1.58 1.67 -5.84
CA LEU A 28 -1.77 0.93 -4.59
C LEU A 28 -1.71 1.84 -3.36
N ALA A 29 -0.82 2.83 -3.35
CA ALA A 29 -0.74 3.78 -2.25
C ALA A 29 -2.00 4.66 -2.18
N LYS A 30 -2.52 5.13 -3.32
CA LYS A 30 -3.75 5.93 -3.37
C LYS A 30 -4.97 5.13 -2.91
N GLU A 31 -5.06 3.87 -3.31
CA GLU A 31 -6.11 2.94 -2.89
C GLU A 31 -6.11 2.78 -1.36
N LEU A 32 -4.93 2.55 -0.76
CA LEU A 32 -4.78 2.42 0.69
C LEU A 32 -5.11 3.73 1.44
N GLU A 33 -4.81 4.89 0.85
CA GLU A 33 -5.18 6.18 1.46
C GLU A 33 -6.68 6.44 1.44
N ALA A 34 -7.40 5.96 0.42
CA ALA A 34 -8.83 6.16 0.24
C ALA A 34 -9.68 5.13 0.99
N ASN A 35 -9.32 3.85 0.88
CA ASN A 35 -10.09 2.72 1.39
C ASN A 35 -9.52 2.15 2.71
N GLY A 36 -8.34 2.61 3.15
CA GLY A 36 -7.62 2.01 4.27
C GLY A 36 -7.01 0.66 3.90
N TYR A 37 -6.75 -0.18 4.91
CA TYR A 37 -6.15 -1.50 4.74
C TYR A 37 -7.20 -2.61 4.48
N GLU A 38 -8.43 -2.23 4.14
CA GLU A 38 -9.54 -3.16 3.89
C GLU A 38 -9.16 -4.11 2.73
N GLY A 39 -9.16 -5.42 2.99
CA GLY A 39 -8.74 -6.46 2.04
C GLY A 39 -7.25 -6.84 2.06
N ILE A 40 -6.42 -6.19 2.88
CA ILE A 40 -5.02 -6.62 3.09
C ILE A 40 -4.95 -7.77 4.11
N GLU A 41 -5.89 -7.84 5.06
CA GLU A 41 -5.88 -8.79 6.19
C GLU A 41 -6.00 -10.27 5.78
N GLU A 42 -6.62 -10.60 4.64
CA GLU A 42 -6.81 -11.99 4.19
C GLU A 42 -5.52 -12.68 3.72
N SER A 43 -4.43 -11.93 3.55
CA SER A 43 -3.17 -12.45 3.01
C SER A 43 -2.21 -12.99 4.08
N VAL A 44 -2.54 -12.84 5.36
CA VAL A 44 -1.80 -13.39 6.50
C VAL A 44 -2.52 -14.63 7.03
N ALA A 45 -2.46 -15.71 6.25
CA ALA A 45 -2.87 -17.05 6.69
C ALA A 45 -1.70 -17.82 7.32
#